data_AF-A0A8S3W1A2-F1
#
_entry.id   AF-A0A8S3W1A2-F1
#
_cell.length_a   1.000
_cell.length_b   1.000
_cell.length_c   1.000
_cell.angle_alpha   90.00
_cell.angle_beta   90.00
_cell.angle_gamma   90.00
#
_symmetry.space_group_name_H-M   'P 1'
#
loop_
_entity.id
_entity.type
_entity.pdbx_description
1 polymer ?
#
loop_
_entity_poly.entity_id
_entity_poly.type
_entity_poly.pdbx_seq_one_letter_code
_entity_poly.pdbx_strand_id
1 'polypeptide(L)'
;MSGFLNLDQIAQLLEDEDKESDSETVQNTTTTFCDDEDISDCEEAEVVSCSEESTLGTDLDSSSSSSEEEEETIQTPGFYRGKNRYKWSKNPPSSSRVRQHNIITQRPGLAGEAREKMNMTETESWQLLIRDDLIEIVCLHTNEKITEFTEKYSSQGAHQ
;
A
#
# COMPACT_ATOMS: atom_id res chain seq x y z
N MET A 1 -13.84 -14.32 37.23
CA MET A 1 -14.24 -14.74 35.86
C MET A 1 -15.20 -13.68 35.38
N SER A 2 -14.74 -12.75 34.55
CA SER A 2 -15.55 -11.63 34.06
C SER A 2 -16.72 -12.17 33.24
N GLY A 3 -17.94 -11.80 33.66
CA GLY A 3 -19.16 -12.17 32.98
C GLY A 3 -19.22 -11.47 31.63
N PHE A 4 -19.14 -12.24 30.56
CA PHE A 4 -19.49 -11.74 29.23
C PHE A 4 -20.95 -11.31 29.23
N LEU A 5 -21.22 -10.15 28.64
CA LEU A 5 -22.59 -9.68 28.44
C LEU A 5 -23.33 -10.65 27.51
N ASN A 6 -24.57 -10.98 27.86
CA ASN A 6 -25.41 -11.79 26.98
C ASN A 6 -26.01 -10.93 25.85
N LEU A 7 -26.56 -11.56 24.82
CA LEU A 7 -27.11 -10.85 23.66
C LEU A 7 -28.22 -9.85 24.04
N ASP A 8 -29.02 -10.15 25.06
CA ASP A 8 -30.08 -9.24 25.52
C ASP A 8 -29.51 -7.98 26.17
N GLN A 9 -28.42 -8.10 26.94
CA GLN A 9 -27.71 -6.94 27.51
C GLN A 9 -27.06 -6.09 26.41
N ILE A 10 -26.55 -6.72 25.35
CA ILE A 10 -26.00 -6.01 24.19
C ILE A 10 -27.11 -5.26 23.45
N ALA A 11 -28.29 -5.87 23.28
CA ALA A 11 -29.43 -5.25 22.62
C ALA A 11 -29.97 -4.04 23.40
N GLN A 12 -30.06 -4.13 24.74
CA GLN A 12 -30.47 -3.00 25.58
C GLN A 12 -29.49 -1.81 25.48
N LEU A 13 -28.18 -2.07 25.47
CA LEU A 13 -27.18 -1.00 25.29
C LEU A 13 -27.30 -0.30 23.93
N LEU A 14 -27.63 -1.04 22.87
CA LEU A 14 -27.81 -0.49 21.52
C LEU A 14 -29.09 0.35 21.39
N GLU A 15 -30.14 0.03 22.13
CA GLU A 15 -31.41 0.80 22.09
C GLU A 15 -31.34 2.11 22.90
N ASP A 16 -30.46 2.18 23.91
CA ASP A 16 -30.30 3.34 24.76
C ASP A 16 -29.42 4.45 24.13
N GLU A 17 -28.54 4.12 23.16
CA GLU A 17 -27.69 5.11 22.47
C GLU A 17 -28.46 6.05 21.52
N ASP A 18 -29.64 5.66 21.05
CA ASP A 18 -30.41 6.46 20.08
C ASP A 18 -31.35 7.52 20.73
N LYS A 19 -31.36 7.67 22.07
CA LYS A 19 -32.37 8.51 22.77
C LYS A 19 -31.88 9.66 23.67
N GLU A 20 -30.60 9.99 23.71
CA GLU A 20 -30.06 11.20 24.37
C GLU A 20 -28.84 11.67 23.55
N SER A 21 -28.57 12.91 23.19
CA SER A 21 -29.05 14.21 23.64
C SER A 21 -28.61 15.26 22.60
N ASP A 22 -29.55 16.07 22.10
CA ASP A 22 -29.28 17.31 21.38
C ASP A 22 -28.87 18.39 22.39
N SER A 23 -27.58 18.51 22.66
CA SER A 23 -26.94 19.72 23.21
C SER A 23 -25.43 19.49 23.30
N GLU A 24 -24.62 20.30 22.62
CA GLU A 24 -23.53 21.12 23.22
C GLU A 24 -22.65 21.75 22.12
N THR A 25 -22.43 23.04 22.29
CA THR A 25 -21.61 23.99 21.52
C THR A 25 -20.15 23.53 21.33
N VAL A 26 -19.70 23.36 20.08
CA VAL A 26 -18.28 23.20 19.73
C VAL A 26 -17.69 24.52 19.22
N GLN A 27 -16.82 25.13 20.02
CA GLN A 27 -15.96 26.23 19.59
C GLN A 27 -14.78 25.66 18.79
N ASN A 28 -14.84 25.75 17.46
CA ASN A 28 -13.75 25.35 16.58
C ASN A 28 -12.63 26.41 16.61
N THR A 29 -11.55 26.16 17.35
CA THR A 29 -10.28 26.84 17.13
C THR A 29 -9.56 26.17 15.97
N THR A 30 -9.89 26.62 14.76
CA THR A 30 -9.11 26.29 13.55
C THR A 30 -7.80 27.05 13.62
N THR A 31 -6.72 26.38 14.02
CA THR A 31 -5.35 26.83 13.71
C THR A 31 -4.85 25.99 12.56
N THR A 32 -4.84 26.62 11.40
CA THR A 32 -4.25 26.19 10.14
C THR A 32 -2.74 26.00 10.29
N PHE A 33 -2.22 24.83 9.91
CA PHE A 33 -0.87 24.72 9.39
C PHE A 33 -0.91 23.77 8.19
N CYS A 34 -0.90 24.37 6.99
CA CYS A 34 -0.73 23.70 5.72
C CYS A 34 0.78 23.70 5.45
N ASP A 35 1.38 22.53 5.28
CA ASP A 35 2.71 22.40 4.71
C ASP A 35 2.58 21.46 3.52
N ASP A 36 2.47 22.09 2.35
CA ASP A 36 2.40 21.50 1.02
C ASP A 36 3.82 21.65 0.46
N GLU A 37 4.67 20.63 0.65
CA GLU A 37 5.99 20.59 0.04
C GLU A 37 5.90 19.80 -1.27
N ASP A 38 5.94 20.58 -2.36
CA ASP A 38 6.16 20.21 -3.76
C ASP A 38 7.23 19.11 -3.92
N ILE A 39 6.84 17.92 -4.40
CA ILE A 39 7.81 16.96 -4.95
C ILE A 39 7.88 17.13 -6.47
N SER A 40 8.82 17.98 -6.85
CA SER A 40 9.20 18.31 -8.23
C SER A 40 9.97 17.15 -8.89
N ASP A 41 9.46 16.76 -10.04
CA ASP A 41 10.16 16.34 -11.27
C ASP A 41 11.00 15.03 -11.27
N CYS A 42 10.59 14.11 -12.14
CA CYS A 42 11.42 13.02 -12.63
C CYS A 42 11.03 12.74 -14.09
N GLU A 43 11.64 13.52 -14.99
CA GLU A 43 11.96 13.23 -16.40
C GLU A 43 12.50 11.78 -16.56
N GLU A 44 12.42 11.02 -17.65
CA GLU A 44 12.08 11.19 -19.07
C GLU A 44 11.78 9.76 -19.58
N ALA A 45 10.69 9.54 -20.33
CA ALA A 45 10.35 8.23 -20.87
C ALA A 45 11.04 8.00 -22.22
N GLU A 46 12.07 7.16 -22.25
CA GLU A 46 12.67 6.66 -23.48
C GLU A 46 11.66 5.82 -24.29
N VAL A 47 11.14 6.41 -25.36
CA VAL A 47 10.26 5.75 -26.33
C VAL A 47 11.07 4.84 -27.27
N VAL A 48 11.24 3.58 -26.88
CA VAL A 48 11.78 2.56 -27.79
C VAL A 48 10.74 2.24 -28.87
N SER A 49 11.03 2.69 -30.09
CA SER A 49 10.34 2.34 -31.32
C SER A 49 10.53 0.84 -31.63
N CYS A 50 9.43 0.09 -31.64
CA CYS A 50 9.41 -1.28 -32.15
C CYS A 50 8.67 -1.30 -33.49
N SER A 51 9.45 -1.44 -34.57
CA SER A 51 8.96 -1.66 -35.93
C SER A 51 8.05 -2.87 -36.02
N GLU A 52 6.94 -2.69 -36.73
CA GLU A 52 5.99 -3.70 -37.14
C GLU A 52 6.57 -4.63 -38.22
N GLU A 53 6.81 -5.90 -37.90
CA GLU A 53 7.00 -6.95 -38.90
C GLU A 53 5.64 -7.59 -39.19
N SER A 54 5.10 -7.23 -40.35
CA SER A 54 3.88 -7.79 -40.94
C SER A 54 4.17 -9.19 -41.49
N THR A 55 3.71 -10.24 -40.81
CA THR A 55 3.58 -11.57 -41.41
C THR A 55 2.15 -11.78 -41.88
N LEU A 56 1.96 -11.53 -43.16
CA LEU A 56 0.75 -11.78 -43.94
C LEU A 56 0.43 -13.29 -43.92
N GLY A 57 -0.50 -13.69 -43.06
CA GLY A 57 -1.03 -15.06 -43.02
C GLY A 57 -2.16 -15.20 -44.03
N THR A 58 -1.86 -15.85 -45.14
CA THR A 58 -2.73 -16.13 -46.29
C THR A 58 -4.06 -16.79 -45.91
N ASP A 59 -5.14 -16.21 -46.42
CA ASP A 59 -6.49 -16.77 -46.48
C ASP A 59 -6.49 -18.15 -47.14
N LEU A 60 -7.06 -19.14 -46.44
CA LEU A 60 -7.49 -20.40 -47.04
C LEU A 60 -9.02 -20.46 -46.93
N ASP A 61 -9.61 -20.01 -48.03
CA ASP A 61 -11.01 -20.14 -48.43
C ASP A 61 -11.46 -21.61 -48.34
N SER A 62 -12.33 -21.92 -47.38
CA SER A 62 -13.03 -23.19 -47.31
C SER A 62 -14.49 -22.95 -47.70
N SER A 63 -14.74 -22.87 -48.99
CA SER A 63 -16.08 -22.84 -49.56
C SER A 63 -16.78 -24.18 -49.29
N SER A 64 -17.54 -24.25 -48.20
CA SER A 64 -18.57 -25.28 -48.02
C SER A 64 -19.92 -24.63 -48.32
N SER A 65 -20.31 -24.68 -49.58
CA SER A 65 -21.67 -24.34 -50.01
C SER A 65 -22.62 -25.40 -49.45
N SER A 66 -23.40 -24.99 -48.45
CA SER A 66 -24.63 -25.69 -48.07
C SER A 66 -25.64 -24.62 -47.69
N SER A 67 -26.44 -24.22 -48.67
CA SER A 67 -27.57 -23.30 -48.53
C SER A 67 -28.68 -23.97 -47.73
N GLU A 68 -28.82 -23.65 -46.45
CA GLU A 68 -30.06 -23.86 -45.69
C GLU A 68 -30.24 -22.70 -44.69
N GLU A 69 -31.18 -21.80 -45.03
CA GLU A 69 -31.94 -20.85 -44.19
C GLU A 69 -31.22 -20.12 -43.04
N GLU A 70 -30.64 -18.95 -43.35
CA GLU A 70 -30.13 -18.00 -42.37
C GLU A 70 -31.29 -17.24 -41.71
N GLU A 71 -31.76 -17.70 -40.55
CA GLU A 71 -32.18 -16.75 -39.52
C GLU A 71 -30.94 -15.94 -39.14
N GLU A 72 -30.83 -14.72 -39.67
CA GLU A 72 -29.84 -13.72 -39.24
C GLU A 72 -30.09 -13.39 -37.76
N THR A 73 -29.65 -14.28 -36.88
CA THR A 73 -29.40 -13.95 -35.49
C THR A 73 -28.30 -12.91 -35.53
N ILE A 74 -28.68 -11.64 -35.35
CA ILE A 74 -27.76 -10.52 -35.18
C ILE A 74 -26.86 -10.88 -34.01
N GLN A 75 -25.72 -11.51 -34.30
CA GLN A 75 -24.75 -11.90 -33.29
C GLN A 75 -24.24 -10.60 -32.69
N THR A 76 -24.74 -10.27 -31.50
CA THR A 76 -24.28 -9.06 -30.84
C THR A 76 -22.76 -9.19 -30.69
N PRO A 77 -21.98 -8.19 -31.11
CA PRO A 77 -20.55 -8.30 -31.01
C PRO A 77 -20.15 -8.57 -29.56
N GLY A 78 -19.21 -9.49 -29.36
CA GLY A 78 -18.65 -9.86 -28.05
C GLY A 78 -17.85 -8.75 -27.38
N PHE A 79 -18.06 -7.48 -27.76
CA PHE A 79 -17.35 -6.32 -27.27
C PHE A 79 -18.26 -5.09 -27.18
N TYR A 80 -17.95 -4.17 -26.26
CA TYR A 80 -18.45 -2.81 -26.24
C TYR A 80 -17.52 -1.89 -27.04
N ARG A 81 -18.08 -0.86 -27.68
CA ARG A 81 -17.31 0.18 -28.40
C ARG A 81 -17.13 1.39 -27.50
N GLY A 82 -15.88 1.74 -27.20
CA GLY A 82 -15.54 2.98 -26.50
C GLY A 82 -15.50 4.17 -27.47
N LYS A 83 -15.66 5.38 -26.94
CA LYS A 83 -15.58 6.65 -27.71
C LYS A 83 -14.23 6.82 -28.42
N ASN A 84 -13.15 6.28 -27.84
CA ASN A 84 -11.79 6.36 -28.36
C ASN A 84 -11.44 5.23 -29.34
N ARG A 85 -12.43 4.64 -30.03
CA ARG A 85 -12.28 3.48 -30.95
C ARG A 85 -11.77 2.18 -30.32
N TYR A 86 -11.50 2.15 -29.01
CA TYR A 86 -11.19 0.92 -28.29
C TYR A 86 -12.37 -0.03 -28.19
N LYS A 87 -12.10 -1.33 -28.22
CA LYS A 87 -13.08 -2.41 -28.04
C LYS A 87 -12.87 -3.04 -26.66
N TRP A 88 -13.93 -3.18 -25.89
CA TRP A 88 -13.89 -3.77 -24.55
C TRP A 88 -14.58 -5.12 -24.62
N SER A 89 -13.85 -6.23 -24.43
CA SER A 89 -14.43 -7.57 -24.48
C SER A 89 -15.54 -7.71 -23.42
N LYS A 90 -16.65 -8.35 -23.78
CA LYS A 90 -17.70 -8.78 -22.83
C LYS A 90 -17.28 -10.01 -22.04
N ASN A 91 -16.40 -10.82 -22.62
CA ASN A 91 -15.92 -12.06 -22.03
C ASN A 91 -14.57 -11.81 -21.34
N PRO A 92 -14.35 -12.40 -20.15
CA PRO A 92 -13.05 -12.34 -19.51
C PRO A 92 -12.00 -13.02 -20.41
N PRO A 93 -10.73 -12.57 -20.37
CA PRO A 93 -9.66 -13.28 -21.05
C PRO A 93 -9.56 -14.71 -20.53
N SER A 94 -9.20 -15.66 -21.40
CA SER A 94 -8.97 -17.05 -21.02
C SER A 94 -7.92 -17.12 -19.90
N SER A 95 -8.18 -17.94 -18.88
CA SER A 95 -7.23 -18.14 -17.77
C SER A 95 -5.87 -18.55 -18.32
N SER A 96 -4.86 -17.69 -18.12
CA SER A 96 -3.48 -17.90 -18.54
C SER A 96 -2.58 -17.80 -17.31
N ARG A 97 -1.44 -18.50 -17.35
CA ARG A 97 -0.48 -18.46 -16.26
C ARG A 97 0.03 -17.02 -16.08
N VAL A 98 -0.06 -16.51 -14.86
CA VAL A 98 0.52 -15.22 -14.48
C VAL A 98 2.02 -15.24 -14.82
N ARG A 99 2.50 -14.19 -15.51
CA ARG A 99 3.92 -14.06 -15.84
C ARG A 99 4.75 -14.04 -14.56
N GLN A 100 5.93 -14.63 -14.58
CA GLN A 100 6.78 -14.74 -13.38
C GLN A 100 7.07 -13.38 -12.72
N HIS A 101 7.28 -12.32 -13.50
CA HIS A 101 7.53 -10.97 -12.97
C HIS A 101 6.29 -10.32 -12.32
N ASN A 102 5.07 -10.82 -12.58
CA ASN A 102 3.84 -10.35 -11.95
C ASN A 102 3.52 -11.09 -10.65
N ILE A 103 4.32 -12.08 -10.28
CA ILE A 103 4.14 -12.82 -9.03
C ILE A 103 4.86 -12.04 -7.95
N ILE A 104 4.10 -11.33 -7.11
CA ILE A 104 4.61 -10.67 -5.92
C ILE A 104 4.99 -11.75 -4.91
N THR A 105 6.30 -12.02 -4.77
CA THR A 105 6.83 -13.03 -3.84
C THR A 105 7.05 -12.49 -2.44
N GLN A 106 7.33 -11.20 -2.30
CA GLN A 106 7.53 -10.54 -1.01
C GLN A 106 6.18 -10.08 -0.48
N ARG A 107 5.76 -10.67 0.64
CA ARG A 107 4.55 -10.27 1.34
C ARG A 107 4.87 -9.09 2.26
N PRO A 108 3.99 -8.07 2.34
CA PRO A 108 4.13 -7.03 3.34
C PRO A 108 4.08 -7.65 4.75
N GLY A 109 4.89 -7.14 5.67
CA GLY A 109 4.95 -7.60 7.06
C GLY A 109 6.36 -7.66 7.62
N LEU A 110 6.49 -8.28 8.80
CA LEU A 110 7.76 -8.47 9.48
C LEU A 110 8.72 -9.31 8.62
N ALA A 111 9.99 -8.88 8.59
CA ALA A 111 11.06 -9.53 7.84
C ALA A 111 12.19 -9.97 8.78
N GLY A 112 13.00 -10.92 8.31
CA GLY A 112 14.16 -11.42 9.06
C GLY A 112 13.79 -12.02 10.41
N GLU A 113 14.60 -11.71 11.43
CA GLU A 113 14.47 -12.24 12.80
C GLU A 113 13.12 -11.90 13.44
N ALA A 114 12.55 -10.73 13.14
CA ALA A 114 11.23 -10.32 13.60
C ALA A 114 10.11 -11.25 13.12
N ARG A 115 10.30 -11.90 11.96
CA ARG A 115 9.32 -12.87 11.43
C ARG A 115 9.44 -14.23 12.09
N GLU A 116 10.65 -14.62 12.49
CA GLU A 116 10.93 -15.93 13.08
C GLU A 116 10.45 -16.02 14.53
N LYS A 117 10.52 -14.90 15.26
CA LYS A 117 10.05 -14.79 16.64
C LYS A 117 8.60 -14.31 16.70
N MET A 118 7.67 -15.23 16.42
CA MET A 118 6.23 -14.92 16.37
C MET A 118 5.63 -14.45 17.71
N ASN A 119 6.23 -14.84 18.84
CA ASN A 119 5.83 -14.44 20.20
C ASN A 119 6.96 -13.68 20.88
N MET A 120 7.27 -12.50 20.38
CA MET A 120 8.28 -11.63 20.97
C MET A 120 7.69 -10.80 22.11
N THR A 121 8.46 -10.62 23.18
CA THR A 121 8.13 -9.65 24.21
C THR A 121 8.35 -8.22 23.69
N GLU A 122 7.76 -7.22 24.37
CA GLU A 122 7.91 -5.80 24.02
C GLU A 122 9.39 -5.38 24.01
N THR A 123 10.16 -5.88 24.97
CA THR A 123 11.60 -5.60 25.09
C THR A 123 12.41 -6.20 23.97
N GLU A 124 12.14 -7.44 23.59
CA GLU A 124 12.83 -8.09 22.48
C GLU A 124 12.48 -7.41 21.14
N SER A 125 11.22 -7.00 20.96
CA SER A 125 10.78 -6.23 19.81
C SER A 125 11.53 -4.90 19.71
N TRP A 126 11.73 -4.23 20.84
CA TRP A 126 12.50 -2.99 20.92
C TRP A 126 13.98 -3.20 20.58
N GLN A 127 14.59 -4.30 21.04
CA GLN A 127 16.00 -4.62 20.74
C GLN A 127 16.26 -4.91 19.25
N LEU A 128 15.25 -5.38 18.50
CA LEU A 128 15.38 -5.51 17.05
C LEU A 128 15.42 -4.14 16.33
N LEU A 129 14.76 -3.13 16.91
CA LEU A 129 14.74 -1.77 16.38
C LEU A 129 15.97 -0.98 16.82
N ILE A 130 16.32 -1.09 18.11
CA ILE A 130 17.45 -0.41 18.75
C ILE A 130 18.37 -1.49 19.31
N ARG A 131 19.33 -1.86 18.47
CA ARG A 131 20.34 -2.86 18.81
C ARG A 131 21.44 -2.28 19.70
N ASP A 132 22.14 -3.16 20.40
CA ASP A 132 23.22 -2.77 21.32
C ASP A 132 24.34 -1.99 20.64
N ASP A 133 24.65 -2.27 19.36
CA ASP A 133 25.64 -1.54 18.59
C ASP A 133 25.27 -0.05 18.42
N LEU A 134 23.98 0.25 18.25
CA LEU A 134 23.50 1.64 18.20
C LEU A 134 23.63 2.33 19.55
N ILE A 135 23.34 1.60 20.65
CA ILE A 135 23.49 2.12 22.01
C ILE A 135 24.96 2.43 22.29
N GLU A 136 25.87 1.54 21.91
CA GLU A 136 27.32 1.75 22.04
C GLU A 136 27.79 3.00 21.29
N ILE A 137 27.33 3.21 20.05
CA ILE A 137 27.66 4.41 19.27
C ILE A 137 27.16 5.68 19.98
N VAL A 138 25.94 5.67 20.50
CA VAL A 138 25.38 6.81 21.25
C VAL A 138 26.20 7.07 22.51
N CYS A 139 26.52 6.02 23.28
CA CYS A 139 27.33 6.14 24.49
C CYS A 139 28.72 6.69 24.18
N LEU A 140 29.39 6.21 23.13
CA LEU A 140 30.72 6.66 22.73
C LEU A 140 30.73 8.17 22.50
N HIS A 141 29.89 8.66 21.58
CA HIS A 141 29.88 10.07 21.22
C HIS A 141 29.34 10.98 22.32
N THR A 142 28.38 10.49 23.12
CA THR A 142 27.88 11.23 24.27
C THR A 142 28.99 11.44 25.30
N ASN A 143 29.76 10.39 25.59
CA ASN A 143 30.88 10.46 26.52
C ASN A 143 32.00 11.36 25.99
N GLU A 144 32.37 11.24 24.71
CA GLU A 144 33.32 12.16 24.05
C GLU A 144 32.88 13.62 24.22
N LYS A 145 31.59 13.91 24.00
CA LYS A 145 31.05 15.26 24.13
C LYS A 145 31.06 15.74 25.59
N ILE A 146 30.75 14.87 26.55
CA ILE A 146 30.85 15.19 27.97
C ILE A 146 32.29 15.57 28.32
N THR A 147 33.28 14.78 27.88
CA THR A 147 34.70 15.07 28.13
C THR A 147 35.10 16.43 27.59
N GLU A 148 34.77 16.74 26.32
CA GLU A 148 35.03 18.05 25.71
C GLU A 148 34.42 19.20 26.53
N PHE A 149 33.17 19.04 26.97
CA PHE A 149 32.52 20.04 27.82
C PHE A 149 33.22 20.19 29.17
N THR A 150 33.57 19.08 29.84
CA THR A 150 34.24 19.16 31.14
C THR A 150 35.58 19.86 31.07
N GLU A 151 36.39 19.61 30.03
CA GLU A 151 37.68 20.29 29.84
C GLU A 151 37.50 21.79 29.62
N LYS A 152 36.53 22.18 28.79
CA LYS A 152 36.23 23.58 28.47
C LYS A 152 35.82 24.38 29.71
N TYR A 153 34.97 23.81 30.56
CA TYR A 153 34.40 24.52 31.72
C TYR A 153 35.18 24.32 33.02
N SER A 154 35.95 23.23 33.17
CA SER A 154 36.90 23.06 34.29
C SER A 154 38.00 24.12 34.24
N SER A 155 38.43 24.50 33.04
CA SER A 155 39.43 25.56 32.80
C SER A 155 38.95 26.97 33.13
N GLN A 156 37.64 27.21 33.16
CA GLN A 156 37.04 28.52 33.48
C GLN A 156 36.70 28.69 34.97
N GLY A 157 36.47 27.58 35.68
CA GLY A 157 36.14 27.58 37.12
C GLY A 157 37.35 27.74 38.06
N ALA A 158 38.58 27.56 37.57
CA ALA A 158 39.79 27.63 38.40
C ALA A 158 40.30 29.06 38.71
N HIS A 159 39.56 30.10 38.28
CA HIS A 159 39.92 31.52 38.46
C HIS A 159 38.94 32.32 39.33
N GLN A 160 38.17 31.66 40.20
CA GLN A 160 37.36 32.33 41.24
C GLN A 160 37.82 31.98 42.65
#